data_AF-A0A0F9LBH2-F1
#
_entry.id   AF-A0A0F9LBH2-F1
#
_cell.length_a   1.000
_cell.length_b   1.000
_cell.length_c   1.000
_cell.angle_alpha   90.00
_cell.angle_beta   90.00
_cell.angle_gamma   90.00
#
_symmetry.space_group_name_H-M   'P 1'
#
loop_
_entity.id
_entity.type
_entity.pdbx_description
1 polymer ?
#
loop_
_entity_poly.entity_id
_entity_poly.type
_entity_poly.pdbx_seq_one_letter_code
_entity_poly.pdbx_strand_id
1 'polypeptide(L)' 'MINITKVVSRNFILDIVASLQNIFGMNLSSYEKMVDRAIKQIKEELDNKKIKLKWYRYEITQLTGGALAVMLYGDTK' A
#
# COMPACT_ATOMS: atom_id res chain seq x y z
N MET A 1 8.43 9.84 15.89
CA MET A 1 7.09 9.83 15.24
C MET A 1 7.25 9.93 13.72
N ILE A 2 6.88 8.86 13.01
CA ILE A 2 6.90 8.81 11.54
C ILE A 2 5.48 8.59 11.03
N ASN A 3 5.12 9.35 9.99
CA ASN A 3 3.89 9.18 9.23
C ASN A 3 4.25 9.01 7.75
N ILE A 4 3.86 7.88 7.16
CA ILE A 4 3.99 7.60 5.73
C ILE A 4 2.58 7.38 5.20
N THR A 5 2.15 8.25 4.28
CA THR A 5 0.84 8.14 3.62
C THR A 5 1.03 7.76 2.16
N LYS A 6 0.33 6.71 1.72
CA LYS A 6 0.26 6.32 0.31
C LYS A 6 -1.19 6.29 -0.14
N VAL A 7 -1.48 7.04 -1.20
CA VAL A 7 -2.79 7.06 -1.85
C VAL A 7 -2.71 6.24 -3.13
N VAL A 8 -3.62 5.29 -3.29
CA VAL A 8 -3.68 4.43 -4.47
C VAL A 8 -5.09 4.44 -5.03
N SER A 9 -5.22 4.65 -6.34
CA SER A 9 -6.51 4.62 -7.04
C SER A 9 -6.75 3.27 -7.72
N ARG A 10 -8.03 2.90 -7.87
CA ARG A 10 -8.42 1.66 -8.53
C ARG A 10 -7.87 1.56 -9.96
N ASN A 11 -7.91 2.65 -10.72
CA ASN A 11 -7.44 2.68 -12.10
C ASN A 11 -5.93 2.42 -12.19
N PHE A 12 -5.12 3.10 -11.36
CA PHE A 12 -3.67 2.87 -11.30
C PHE A 12 -3.31 1.43 -10.91
N ILE A 13 -4.10 0.82 -10.03
CA ILE A 13 -3.91 -0.58 -9.64
C ILE A 13 -4.27 -1.54 -10.76
N LEU A 14 -5.40 -1.32 -11.43
CA LEU A 14 -5.83 -2.18 -12.53
C LEU A 14 -4.80 -2.18 -13.65
N ASP A 15 -4.20 -1.03 -13.98
CA ASP A 15 -3.17 -0.94 -15.02
C ASP A 15 -1.92 -1.76 -14.68
N ILE A 16 -1.43 -1.65 -13.45
CA ILE A 16 -0.19 -2.34 -13.08
C ILE A 16 -0.43 -3.82 -12.77
N VAL A 17 -1.62 -4.16 -12.23
CA VAL A 17 -2.02 -5.55 -12.04
C VAL A 17 -2.32 -6.20 -13.37
N ALA A 18 -2.90 -5.53 -14.37
CA ALA A 18 -3.05 -6.09 -15.71
C ALA A 18 -1.67 -6.46 -16.29
N SER A 19 -0.67 -5.60 -16.10
CA SER A 19 0.71 -5.91 -16.49
C SER A 19 1.34 -7.06 -15.70
N LEU A 20 0.96 -7.28 -14.43
CA LEU A 20 1.50 -8.34 -13.58
C LEU A 20 0.69 -9.66 -13.60
N GLN A 21 -0.62 -9.62 -13.87
CA GLN A 21 -1.49 -10.80 -13.99
C GLN A 21 -1.13 -11.61 -15.24
N ASN A 22 -0.70 -10.94 -16.30
CA ASN A 22 -0.07 -11.59 -17.45
C ASN A 22 1.15 -12.45 -17.08
N ILE A 23 1.73 -12.24 -15.88
CA ILE A 23 2.93 -12.92 -15.40
C ILE A 23 2.63 -13.86 -14.22
N PHE A 24 1.70 -13.51 -13.31
CA PHE A 24 1.57 -14.15 -12.00
C PHE A 24 0.20 -14.80 -11.67
N GLY A 25 -0.81 -14.75 -12.54
CA GLY A 25 -2.02 -15.59 -12.41
C GLY A 25 -2.88 -15.46 -11.12
N MET A 26 -2.59 -14.51 -10.22
CA MET A 26 -3.31 -14.40 -8.94
C MET A 26 -4.65 -13.66 -9.09
N ASN A 27 -5.73 -14.32 -8.66
CA ASN A 27 -7.09 -13.79 -8.59
C ASN A 27 -7.39 -13.15 -7.22
N LEU A 28 -6.75 -12.02 -6.92
CA LEU A 28 -7.17 -11.17 -5.78
C LEU A 28 -8.26 -10.18 -6.23
N SER A 29 -9.15 -9.79 -5.31
CA SER A 29 -10.12 -8.71 -5.60
C SER A 29 -9.39 -7.38 -5.81
N SER A 30 -9.97 -6.46 -6.59
CA SER A 30 -9.35 -5.14 -6.84
C SER A 30 -9.04 -4.39 -5.55
N TYR A 31 -9.87 -4.53 -4.52
CA TYR A 31 -9.67 -3.88 -3.23
C TYR A 31 -8.49 -4.47 -2.44
N GLU A 32 -8.41 -5.80 -2.33
CA GLU A 32 -7.29 -6.46 -1.64
C GLU A 32 -5.97 -6.14 -2.34
N LYS A 33 -5.96 -6.09 -3.68
CA LYS A 33 -4.81 -5.67 -4.48
C LYS A 33 -4.38 -4.23 -4.17
N MET A 34 -5.34 -3.31 -3.97
CA MET A 34 -5.08 -1.93 -3.58
C MET A 34 -4.37 -1.83 -2.24
N VAL A 35 -4.89 -2.56 -1.24
CA VAL A 35 -4.31 -2.59 0.11
C VAL A 35 -2.92 -3.23 0.10
N ASP A 36 -2.78 -4.41 -0.50
CA ASP A 36 -1.51 -5.15 -0.54
C ASP A 36 -0.40 -4.32 -1.19
N ARG A 37 -0.69 -3.68 -2.33
CA ARG A 37 0.29 -2.83 -3.01
C ARG A 37 0.69 -1.61 -2.18
N ALA A 38 -0.27 -0.95 -1.56
CA ALA A 38 0.01 0.22 -0.73
C ALA A 38 0.90 -0.15 0.47
N ILE A 39 0.59 -1.27 1.13
CA ILE A 39 1.41 -1.82 2.21
C ILE A 39 2.81 -2.18 1.70
N LYS A 40 2.92 -2.84 0.54
CA LYS A 40 4.22 -3.20 -0.04
C LYS A 40 5.07 -1.98 -0.35
N GLN A 41 4.49 -0.91 -0.90
CA GLN A 41 5.20 0.35 -1.13
C GLN A 41 5.66 1.01 0.17
N ILE A 42 4.83 0.99 1.21
CA ILE A 42 5.21 1.50 2.53
C ILE A 42 6.38 0.68 3.09
N LYS A 43 6.32 -0.65 2.96
CA LYS A 43 7.38 -1.56 3.41
C LYS A 43 8.68 -1.34 2.65
N GLU A 44 8.65 -1.25 1.33
CA GLU A 44 9.82 -0.92 0.50
C GLU A 44 10.41 0.43 0.90
N GLU A 45 9.58 1.44 1.19
CA GLU A 45 10.07 2.74 1.66
C GLU A 45 10.71 2.66 3.06
N LEU A 46 10.17 1.86 3.96
CA LEU A 46 10.74 1.61 5.29
C LEU A 46 12.09 0.86 5.20
N ASP A 47 12.15 -0.17 4.35
CA ASP A 47 13.36 -0.97 4.11
C ASP A 47 14.46 -0.10 3.45
N ASN A 48 14.10 0.71 2.44
CA ASN A 48 15.03 1.64 1.79
C ASN A 48 15.59 2.69 2.76
N LYS A 49 14.76 3.19 3.68
CA LYS A 49 15.18 4.16 4.71
C LYS A 49 15.84 3.48 5.92
N LYS A 50 15.95 2.14 5.94
CA LYS A 50 16.46 1.33 7.07
C LYS A 50 15.81 1.67 8.41
N ILE A 51 14.54 2.04 8.38
CA ILE A 51 13.81 2.48 9.57
C ILE A 51 13.28 1.24 10.31
N LYS A 52 13.80 1.00 11.52
CA LYS A 52 13.25 0.00 12.43
C LYS A 52 12.16 0.63 13.29
N LEU A 53 10.92 0.25 13.03
CA LEU A 53 9.77 0.70 13.83
C LEU A 53 9.66 -0.15 15.10
N LYS A 54 9.50 0.51 16.25
CA LYS A 54 9.22 -0.15 17.55
C LYS A 54 7.77 -0.61 17.62
N TRP A 55 6.87 0.20 17.08
CA TRP A 55 5.46 -0.11 16.86
C TRP A 55 4.98 0.64 15.63
N TYR A 56 3.99 0.07 14.94
CA TYR A 56 3.35 0.69 13.79
C TYR A 56 1.89 0.27 13.72
N ARG A 57 1.07 1.12 13.09
CA ARG A 57 -0.32 0.84 12.79
C ARG A 57 -0.63 1.32 11.38
N TYR A 58 -1.41 0.51 10.68
CA TYR A 58 -1.97 0.85 9.38
C TYR A 58 -3.39 1.36 9.57
N GLU A 59 -3.70 2.45 8.89
CA GLU A 59 -5.05 2.98 8.76
C GLU A 59 -5.41 3.04 7.28
N ILE A 60 -6.52 2.40 6.95
CA ILE A 60 -7.00 2.26 5.59
C ILE A 60 -8.27 3.09 5.48
N THR A 61 -8.23 4.14 4.68
CA THR A 61 -9.36 5.03 4.45
C THR A 61 -9.78 4.91 2.99
N GLN A 62 -11.03 4.53 2.76
CA GLN A 62 -11.61 4.61 1.42
C GLN A 62 -11.90 6.07 1.10
N LEU A 63 -11.38 6.51 -0.05
CA LEU A 63 -11.62 7.83 -0.59
C LEU A 63 -12.70 7.77 -1.67
N THR A 64 -13.30 8.91 -1.96
CA THR A 64 -14.24 9.06 -3.07
C THR A 64 -13.59 8.73 -4.41
N GLY A 65 -14.39 8.19 -5.35
CA GLY A 65 -13.91 7.80 -6.68
C GLY A 65 -13.18 6.46 -6.74
N GLY A 66 -13.32 5.61 -5.72
CA GLY A 66 -12.69 4.28 -5.70
C GLY A 66 -11.17 4.35 -5.48
N ALA A 67 -10.70 5.38 -4.79
CA ALA A 67 -9.33 5.46 -4.30
C ALA A 67 -9.26 5.00 -2.83
N LEU A 68 -8.07 4.64 -2.38
CA LEU A 68 -7.80 4.15 -1.05
C LEU A 68 -6.51 4.75 -0.55
N ALA A 69 -6.55 5.34 0.65
CA ALA A 69 -5.37 5.83 1.35
C ALA A 69 -4.97 4.80 2.40
N VAL A 70 -3.71 4.36 2.36
CA VAL A 70 -3.08 3.61 3.44
C VAL A 70 -2.08 4.52 4.13
N MET A 71 -2.32 4.77 5.41
CA MET A 71 -1.45 5.54 6.27
C MET A 71 -0.75 4.58 7.22
N LEU A 72 0.58 4.64 7.28
CA LEU A 72 1.37 4.02 8.32
C LEU A 72 1.84 5.11 9.28
N TYR A 73 1.44 4.97 10.54
CA TYR A 73 2.00 5.76 11.63
C TYR A 73 2.63 4.84 12.66
N GLY A 74 3.74 5.31 13.21
CA GLY A 74 4.47 4.56 14.21
C GLY A 74 5.60 5.36 14.80
N ASP A 75 6.34 4.70 15.68
CA ASP A 75 7.52 5.27 16.29
C ASP A 75 8.75 4.43 15.98
N THR A 76 9.84 5.14 15.72
CA THR A 76 11.13 4.54 15.41
C THR A 76 11.84 4.15 16.69
N LYS A 77 12.51 2.99 16.67
CA LYS A 77 13.35 2.56 17.78
C LYS A 77 14.67 3.32 17.81
#